data_AF-A0A150XG96-F1
#
_entry.id   AF-A0A150XG96-F1
#
_cell.length_a   1.000
_cell.length_b   1.000
_cell.length_c   1.000
_cell.angle_alpha   90.00
_cell.angle_beta   90.00
_cell.angle_gamma   90.00
#
_symmetry.space_group_name_H-M   'P 1'
#
loop_
_entity.id
_entity.type
_entity.pdbx_description
1 polymer ?
#
loop_
_entity_poly.entity_id
_entity_poly.type
_entity_poly.pdbx_seq_one_letter_code
_entity_poly.pdbx_strand_id
1 'polypeptide(L)'
;MKFKNIASAGHNFCHSFLSLMNYNSDQDTHIIDTVMKVRGKGYVIEIDFLSGEVQPDVLNSIAFQRNLGFYLKSLPESFESQHINLEMLSEFKLIWPLNEKLPLYHIQDSRGKEYSGSVKTHGN
;
A
#
# COMPACT_ATOMS: atom_id res chain seq x y z
N MET A 1 14.01 -18.76 1.85
CA MET A 1 13.58 -17.37 2.14
C MET A 1 14.58 -16.39 1.54
N LYS A 2 14.13 -15.37 0.81
CA LYS A 2 15.02 -14.38 0.18
C LYS A 2 14.69 -12.98 0.69
N PHE A 3 15.28 -12.57 1.82
CA PHE A 3 15.15 -11.20 2.36
C PHE A 3 15.50 -10.12 1.31
N LYS A 4 16.37 -10.46 0.35
CA LYS A 4 16.70 -9.59 -0.79
C LYS A 4 15.51 -9.21 -1.69
N ASN A 5 14.41 -9.96 -1.64
CA ASN A 5 13.22 -9.72 -2.45
C ASN A 5 12.19 -8.82 -1.74
N ILE A 6 12.36 -8.49 -0.45
CA ILE A 6 11.38 -7.74 0.33
C ILE A 6 11.12 -6.36 -0.30
N ALA A 7 12.19 -5.64 -0.65
CA ALA A 7 12.09 -4.33 -1.29
C ALA A 7 11.31 -4.40 -2.62
N SER A 8 11.63 -5.35 -3.49
CA SER A 8 10.93 -5.50 -4.77
C SER A 8 9.47 -5.92 -4.60
N ALA A 9 9.18 -6.81 -3.64
CA ALA A 9 7.83 -7.24 -3.34
C ALA A 9 6.97 -6.08 -2.83
N GLY A 10 7.48 -5.31 -1.87
CA GLY A 10 6.82 -4.12 -1.34
C GLY A 10 6.55 -3.06 -2.41
N HIS A 11 7.56 -2.75 -3.23
CA HIS A 11 7.41 -1.82 -4.34
C HIS A 11 6.33 -2.26 -5.33
N ASN A 12 6.39 -3.52 -5.79
CA ASN A 12 5.47 -4.05 -6.78
C ASN A 12 4.03 -4.11 -6.26
N PHE A 13 3.85 -4.52 -5.01
CA PHE A 13 2.54 -4.58 -4.37
C PHE A 13 1.92 -3.18 -4.25
N CYS A 14 2.67 -2.20 -3.73
CA CYS A 14 2.20 -0.82 -3.61
C CYS A 14 1.93 -0.18 -4.97
N HIS A 15 2.80 -0.42 -5.95
CA HIS A 15 2.62 0.08 -7.31
C HIS A 15 1.34 -0.45 -7.95
N SER A 16 1.05 -1.73 -7.75
CA SER A 16 -0.16 -2.37 -8.26
C SER A 16 -1.41 -1.88 -7.51
N PHE A 17 -1.33 -1.66 -6.19
CA PHE A 17 -2.41 -1.11 -5.37
C PHE A 17 -2.83 0.31 -5.82
N LEU A 18 -1.85 1.14 -6.19
CA LEU A 18 -2.05 2.51 -6.68
C LEU A 18 -2.20 2.61 -8.21
N SER A 19 -2.38 1.49 -8.89
CA SER A 19 -2.56 1.48 -10.34
C SER A 19 -3.99 1.83 -10.74
N LEU A 20 -4.18 2.26 -11.99
CA LEU A 20 -5.51 2.44 -12.60
C LEU A 20 -6.26 1.10 -12.78
N MET A 21 -5.60 -0.04 -12.55
CA MET A 21 -6.28 -1.34 -12.55
C MET A 21 -7.01 -1.61 -11.23
N ASN A 22 -6.67 -0.89 -10.16
CA ASN A 22 -7.36 -1.00 -8.89
C ASN A 22 -8.60 -0.09 -8.86
N TYR A 23 -9.65 -0.57 -9.52
CA TYR A 23 -10.91 0.13 -9.72
C TYR A 23 -11.99 -0.38 -8.76
N ASN A 24 -12.74 0.55 -8.18
CA ASN A 24 -13.90 0.26 -7.37
C ASN A 24 -15.18 0.42 -8.19
N SER A 25 -15.80 -0.70 -8.57
CA SER A 25 -17.03 -0.72 -9.35
C SER A 25 -18.23 -0.09 -8.64
N ASP A 26 -18.28 -0.14 -7.30
CA ASP A 26 -19.40 0.41 -6.54
C ASP A 26 -19.42 1.95 -6.58
N GLN A 27 -18.26 2.58 -6.79
CA GLN A 27 -18.09 4.03 -6.76
C GLN A 27 -17.63 4.63 -8.10
N ASP A 28 -17.49 3.81 -9.13
CA ASP A 28 -16.96 4.21 -10.44
C ASP A 28 -15.67 5.04 -10.32
N THR A 29 -14.74 4.60 -9.47
CA THR A 29 -13.51 5.36 -9.18
C THR A 29 -12.32 4.46 -8.94
N HIS A 30 -11.12 4.93 -9.28
CA HIS A 30 -9.89 4.22 -8.93
C HIS A 30 -9.47 4.55 -7.50
N ILE A 31 -8.80 3.61 -6.84
CA ILE A 31 -8.29 3.81 -5.49
C ILE A 31 -7.30 4.97 -5.44
N ILE A 32 -6.46 5.09 -6.47
CA ILE A 32 -5.51 6.20 -6.59
C ILE A 32 -6.22 7.57 -6.61
N ASP A 33 -7.37 7.68 -7.26
CA ASP A 33 -8.13 8.94 -7.31
C ASP A 33 -8.66 9.31 -5.92
N THR A 34 -9.15 8.33 -5.18
CA THR A 34 -9.61 8.51 -3.79
C THR A 34 -8.46 8.97 -2.89
N VAL A 35 -7.31 8.29 -2.97
CA VAL A 35 -6.10 8.64 -2.21
C VAL A 35 -5.61 10.04 -2.57
N MET A 36 -5.52 10.38 -3.86
CA MET A 36 -5.10 11.69 -4.34
C MET A 36 -6.06 12.80 -3.91
N LYS A 37 -7.37 12.55 -3.93
CA LYS A 37 -8.38 13.53 -3.46
C LYS A 37 -8.22 13.83 -1.98
N VAL A 38 -7.96 12.82 -1.15
CA VAL A 38 -7.71 13.02 0.29
C VAL A 38 -6.38 13.75 0.50
N ARG A 39 -5.31 13.32 -0.19
CA ARG A 39 -4.01 13.99 -0.12
C ARG A 39 -4.08 15.45 -0.55
N GLY A 40 -4.84 15.76 -1.60
CA GLY A 40 -5.05 17.12 -2.13
C GLY A 40 -5.71 18.08 -1.13
N LYS A 41 -6.34 17.55 -0.07
CA LYS A 41 -6.87 18.35 1.05
C LYS A 41 -5.84 18.62 2.15
N GLY A 42 -4.59 18.21 1.96
CA GLY A 42 -3.53 18.42 2.94
C GLY A 42 -3.43 17.34 4.02
N TYR A 43 -3.87 16.11 3.74
CA TYR A 43 -3.66 14.96 4.63
C TYR A 43 -2.43 14.13 4.25
N VAL A 44 -1.69 13.67 5.26
CA VAL A 44 -0.72 12.57 5.11
C VAL A 44 -1.51 11.27 5.01
N ILE A 45 -1.17 10.45 4.02
CA ILE A 45 -1.79 9.14 3.84
C ILE A 45 -0.91 8.08 4.47
N GLU A 46 -1.49 7.17 5.24
CA GLU A 46 -0.82 5.96 5.74
C GLU A 46 -1.79 4.79 5.63
N ILE A 47 -1.33 3.68 5.06
CA ILE A 47 -2.07 2.43 4.95
C ILE A 47 -1.16 1.33 5.45
N ASP A 48 -1.56 0.63 6.50
CA ASP A 48 -0.88 -0.55 7.00
C ASP A 48 -1.52 -1.79 6.38
N PHE A 49 -0.75 -2.54 5.61
CA PHE A 49 -1.23 -3.72 4.90
C PHE A 49 -1.26 -4.97 5.80
N LEU A 50 -0.60 -4.96 6.95
CA LEU A 50 -0.66 -6.09 7.89
C LEU A 50 -1.90 -5.98 8.77
N SER A 51 -2.24 -4.77 9.24
CA SER A 51 -3.44 -4.55 10.07
C SER A 51 -4.69 -4.20 9.26
N GLY A 52 -4.53 -3.66 8.05
CA GLY A 52 -5.60 -3.06 7.26
C GLY A 52 -6.03 -1.68 7.75
N GLU A 53 -5.30 -1.10 8.70
CA GLU A 53 -5.58 0.24 9.19
C GLU A 53 -5.21 1.30 8.15
N VAL A 54 -6.01 2.38 8.14
CA VAL A 54 -5.91 3.45 7.15
C VAL A 54 -6.03 4.79 7.86
N GLN A 55 -5.13 5.71 7.53
CA GLN A 55 -5.15 7.08 7.96
C GLN A 55 -5.00 8.02 6.75
N PRO A 56 -5.70 9.18 6.74
CA PRO A 56 -6.62 9.66 7.78
C PRO A 56 -7.98 8.95 7.74
N ASP A 57 -8.79 9.07 8.79
CA ASP A 57 -10.14 8.48 8.88
C ASP A 57 -11.07 8.86 7.71
N VAL A 58 -10.87 10.02 7.05
CA VAL A 58 -11.65 10.40 5.86
C VAL A 58 -11.40 9.48 4.65
N LEU A 59 -10.30 8.74 4.64
CA LEU A 59 -10.00 7.68 3.65
C LEU A 59 -10.70 6.35 4.03
N ASN A 60 -11.10 6.18 5.29
CA ASN A 60 -11.65 4.96 5.86
C ASN A 60 -13.15 4.74 5.54
N SER A 61 -13.55 4.99 4.29
CA SER A 61 -14.92 4.69 3.85
C SER A 61 -15.14 3.18 3.68
N ILE A 62 -16.39 2.71 3.78
CA ILE A 62 -16.75 1.30 3.56
C ILE A 62 -16.26 0.80 2.20
N ALA A 63 -16.40 1.61 1.16
CA ALA A 63 -15.98 1.25 -0.18
C ALA A 63 -14.46 1.10 -0.30
N PHE A 64 -13.70 2.01 0.33
CA PHE A 64 -12.25 1.92 0.39
C PHE A 64 -11.79 0.66 1.14
N GLN A 65 -12.38 0.41 2.31
CA GLN A 65 -12.07 -0.77 3.13
C GLN A 65 -12.39 -2.10 2.43
N ARG A 66 -13.51 -2.16 1.68
CA ARG A 66 -13.81 -3.34 0.85
C ARG A 66 -12.73 -3.60 -0.19
N ASN A 67 -12.31 -2.55 -0.92
CA ASN A 67 -11.26 -2.68 -1.92
C ASN A 67 -9.92 -3.07 -1.30
N LEU A 68 -9.52 -2.38 -0.22
CA LEU A 68 -8.32 -2.73 0.54
C LEU A 68 -8.37 -4.20 0.96
N GLY A 69 -9.49 -4.66 1.51
CA GLY A 69 -9.68 -6.06 1.90
C GLY A 69 -9.51 -7.07 0.77
N PHE A 70 -9.90 -6.75 -0.47
CA PHE A 70 -9.60 -7.61 -1.63
C PHE A 70 -8.10 -7.70 -1.89
N TYR A 71 -7.40 -6.58 -1.76
CA TYR A 71 -5.95 -6.51 -1.94
C TYR A 71 -5.18 -7.22 -0.82
N LEU A 72 -5.64 -7.08 0.43
CA LEU A 72 -5.03 -7.79 1.58
C LEU A 72 -5.17 -9.30 1.46
N LYS A 73 -6.24 -9.81 0.83
CA LYS A 73 -6.40 -11.25 0.56
C LYS A 73 -5.35 -11.81 -0.41
N SER A 74 -4.84 -11.00 -1.34
CA SER A 74 -3.82 -11.43 -2.30
C SER A 74 -2.39 -11.24 -1.79
N LEU A 75 -2.21 -10.49 -0.69
CA LEU A 75 -0.90 -10.19 -0.12
C LEU A 75 -0.08 -11.45 0.23
N PRO A 76 -0.63 -12.48 0.92
CA PRO A 76 0.14 -13.68 1.25
C PRO A 76 0.66 -14.40 0.00
N GLU A 77 -0.20 -14.63 -0.99
CA GLU A 77 0.16 -15.30 -2.25
C GLU A 77 1.21 -14.50 -3.04
N SER A 78 1.03 -13.17 -3.10
CA SER A 78 1.97 -12.28 -3.79
C SER A 78 3.39 -12.33 -3.18
N PHE A 79 3.49 -12.40 -1.86
CA PHE A 79 4.77 -12.47 -1.15
C PHE A 79 5.35 -13.88 -1.17
N GLU A 80 4.52 -14.92 -1.05
CA GLU A 80 4.96 -16.32 -1.13
C GLU A 80 5.54 -16.65 -2.51
N SER A 81 4.95 -16.13 -3.60
CA SER A 81 5.47 -16.28 -4.96
C SER A 81 6.91 -15.72 -5.12
N GLN A 82 7.30 -14.80 -4.24
CA GLN A 82 8.64 -14.21 -4.17
C GLN A 82 9.51 -14.83 -3.07
N HIS A 83 9.05 -15.93 -2.46
CA HIS A 83 9.68 -16.67 -1.35
C HIS A 83 9.91 -15.84 -0.09
N ILE A 84 8.94 -15.00 0.25
CA ILE A 84 8.90 -14.18 1.47
C ILE A 84 7.80 -14.74 2.38
N ASN A 85 8.16 -15.04 3.64
CA ASN A 85 7.16 -15.35 4.66
C ASN A 85 6.64 -14.03 5.24
N LEU A 86 5.33 -13.77 5.11
CA LEU A 86 4.70 -12.54 5.59
C LEU A 86 4.80 -12.40 7.12
N GLU A 87 4.79 -13.50 7.87
CA GLU A 87 4.91 -13.50 9.35
C GLU A 87 6.25 -12.95 9.85
N MET A 88 7.24 -12.84 8.96
CA MET A 88 8.55 -12.26 9.27
C MET A 88 8.58 -10.74 9.10
N LEU A 89 7.48 -10.12 8.70
CA LEU A 89 7.35 -8.68 8.60
C LEU A 89 6.69 -8.16 9.89
N SER A 90 7.34 -7.20 10.56
CA SER A 90 6.73 -6.48 11.68
C SER A 90 5.90 -5.28 11.21
N GLU A 91 6.18 -4.75 10.02
CA GLU A 91 5.46 -3.63 9.43
C GLU A 91 5.44 -3.73 7.91
N PHE A 92 4.32 -3.38 7.28
CA PHE A 92 4.26 -3.09 5.85
C PHE A 92 3.26 -1.98 5.57
N LYS A 93 3.78 -0.79 5.23
CA LYS A 93 2.99 0.42 5.01
C LYS A 93 3.20 1.03 3.63
N LEU A 94 2.14 1.70 3.16
CA LEU A 94 2.22 2.73 2.15
C LEU A 94 2.04 4.10 2.85
N ILE A 95 3.00 5.00 2.65
CA ILE A 95 2.98 6.33 3.26
C ILE A 95 3.07 7.38 2.15
N TRP A 96 2.20 8.38 2.17
CA TRP A 96 2.29 9.54 1.28
C TRP A 96 2.39 10.84 2.08
N PRO A 97 3.63 11.30 2.36
CA PRO A 97 3.83 12.58 3.03
C PRO A 97 3.38 13.76 2.17
N LEU A 98 3.00 14.87 2.82
CA LEU A 98 2.51 16.08 2.14
C LEU A 98 3.54 16.70 1.20
N ASN A 99 4.80 16.68 1.60
CA ASN A 99 5.90 17.31 0.87
C ASN A 99 6.52 16.40 -0.18
N GLU A 100 6.05 15.15 -0.30
CA GLU A 100 6.61 14.17 -1.23
C GLU A 100 5.75 14.04 -2.49
N LYS A 101 6.42 14.09 -3.65
CA LYS A 101 5.75 13.92 -4.94
C LYS A 101 5.18 12.51 -5.10
N LEU A 102 5.91 11.51 -4.62
CA LEU A 102 5.55 10.11 -4.74
C LEU A 102 5.30 9.51 -3.35
N PRO A 103 4.36 8.56 -3.23
CA PRO A 103 4.25 7.74 -2.04
C PRO A 103 5.48 6.85 -1.89
N LEU A 104 5.67 6.36 -0.66
CA LEU A 104 6.76 5.48 -0.26
C LEU A 104 6.14 4.17 0.24
N TYR A 105 6.72 3.05 -0.10
CA TYR A 105 6.52 1.84 0.71
C TYR A 105 7.51 1.86 1.87
N HIS A 106 7.10 1.32 3.01
CA HIS A 106 7.96 1.06 4.16
C HIS A 106 7.68 -0.36 4.66
N ILE A 107 8.71 -1.18 4.78
CA ILE A 107 8.63 -2.53 5.33
C ILE A 107 9.70 -2.69 6.40
N GLN A 108 9.34 -3.27 7.52
CA GLN A 108 10.29 -3.73 8.53
C GLN A 108 10.21 -5.25 8.66
N ASP A 109 11.37 -5.93 8.65
CA ASP A 109 11.43 -7.35 8.99
C ASP A 109 11.65 -7.57 10.49
N SER A 110 11.38 -8.79 10.97
CA SER A 110 11.43 -9.18 12.39
C SER A 110 12.81 -9.03 13.04
N ARG A 111 13.87 -8.73 12.28
CA ARG A 111 15.20 -8.39 12.81
C ARG A 111 15.40 -6.88 12.99
N GLY A 112 14.36 -6.08 12.72
CA GLY A 112 14.38 -4.63 12.74
C GLY A 112 14.97 -3.99 11.48
N LYS A 113 15.26 -4.76 10.42
CA LYS A 113 15.80 -4.18 9.18
C LYS A 113 14.67 -3.55 8.36
N GLU A 114 14.89 -2.31 7.95
CA GLU A 114 13.95 -1.53 7.15
C GLU A 114 14.26 -1.60 5.64
N TYR A 115 13.19 -1.52 4.86
CA TYR A 115 13.20 -1.46 3.40
C TYR A 115 12.20 -0.40 2.98
N SER A 116 12.65 0.63 2.27
CA SER A 116 11.78 1.70 1.80
C SER A 116 12.18 2.20 0.42
N GLY A 117 11.24 2.83 -0.27
CA GLY A 117 11.46 3.40 -1.59
C GLY A 117 10.22 4.03 -2.18
N SER A 118 10.41 4.94 -3.13
CA SER A 118 9.31 5.59 -3.83
C SER A 118 8.55 4.64 -4.74
N VAL A 119 7.24 4.83 -4.81
CA VAL A 119 6.30 4.07 -5.64
C VAL A 119 5.77 5.01 -6.70
N LYS A 120 5.97 4.66 -7.98
CA LYS A 120 5.38 5.44 -9.07
C LYS A 120 3.88 5.21 -9.09
N THR A 121 3.13 6.28 -9.30
CA THR A 121 1.67 6.25 -9.44
C THR A 121 1.28 6.53 -10.89
N HIS A 122 0.13 6.00 -11.31
CA HIS A 122 -0.45 6.27 -12.62
C HIS A 122 -1.49 7.41 -12.59
N GLY A 123 -1.76 7.98 -11.41
CA GLY A 123 -2.55 9.21 -11.27
C GLY A 123 -1.67 10.43 -11.58
N ASN A 124 -2.15 11.27 -12.51
CA ASN A 124 -1.47 12.43 -13.08
C ASN A 124 -0.90 13.42 -12.04
#